data_AF-A0A067KS76-F1
#
_entry.id   AF-A0A067KS76-F1
#
_cell.length_a   1.000
_cell.length_b   1.000
_cell.length_c   1.000
_cell.angle_alpha   90.00
_cell.angle_beta   90.00
_cell.angle_gamma   90.00
#
_symmetry.space_group_name_H-M   'P 1'
#
loop_
_entity.id
_entity.type
_entity.pdbx_description
1 polymer ?
#
loop_
_entity_poly.entity_id
_entity_poly.type
_entity_poly.pdbx_seq_one_letter_code
_entity_poly.pdbx_strand_id
1 'polypeptide(L)'
;MASSQNQNPSQDFFDYLPVMANKLGGDGLIGELCNGFNLLMDSEKGVITFDSLKRNSAFLGLQDLSDDDLRCMLKEGDFDGDGALNQMEFCVLMFRLSPELMEESRFLVEEALLQELKDFC
;
A
#
# COMPACT_ATOMS: atom_id res chain seq x y z
N MET A 1 -19.35 -7.02 -36.25
CA MET A 1 -18.06 -7.73 -36.14
C MET A 1 -17.41 -7.27 -34.87
N ALA A 2 -17.29 -8.18 -33.89
CA ALA A 2 -16.63 -7.94 -32.62
C ALA A 2 -15.12 -7.96 -32.83
N SER A 3 -14.41 -7.00 -32.23
CA SER A 3 -12.97 -7.10 -31.99
C SER A 3 -12.75 -6.79 -30.52
N SER A 4 -12.55 -7.86 -29.77
CA SER A 4 -12.14 -7.87 -28.38
C SER A 4 -10.86 -7.08 -28.20
N GLN A 5 -10.85 -6.15 -27.24
CA GLN A 5 -9.61 -5.75 -26.59
C GLN A 5 -9.72 -6.16 -25.14
N ASN A 6 -8.93 -7.19 -24.86
CA ASN A 6 -8.61 -7.80 -23.60
C ASN A 6 -8.30 -6.73 -22.55
N GLN A 7 -9.29 -6.37 -21.72
CA GLN A 7 -9.03 -5.74 -20.45
C GLN A 7 -8.65 -6.87 -19.50
N ASN A 8 -7.34 -7.09 -19.35
CA ASN A 8 -6.83 -7.84 -18.21
C ASN A 8 -7.46 -7.21 -16.96
N PRO A 9 -8.27 -7.93 -16.17
CA PRO A 9 -8.58 -7.47 -14.84
C PRO A 9 -7.25 -7.50 -14.11
N SER A 10 -6.64 -6.32 -13.94
CA SER A 10 -5.65 -6.10 -12.90
C SER A 10 -6.22 -6.78 -11.67
N GLN A 11 -5.57 -7.85 -11.20
CA GLN A 11 -5.99 -8.68 -10.07
C GLN A 11 -6.72 -7.78 -9.08
N ASP A 12 -8.01 -8.06 -8.82
CA ASP A 12 -8.85 -7.31 -7.90
C ASP A 12 -8.23 -7.39 -6.50
N PHE A 13 -7.17 -6.60 -6.27
CA PHE A 13 -6.65 -6.30 -4.97
C PHE A 13 -7.69 -5.35 -4.40
N PHE A 14 -8.72 -5.95 -3.82
CA PHE A 14 -9.74 -5.22 -3.11
C PHE A 14 -9.03 -4.33 -2.12
N ASP A 15 -9.21 -3.03 -2.29
CA ASP A 15 -8.66 -2.05 -1.39
C ASP A 15 -9.39 -2.17 -0.04
N TYR A 16 -8.86 -3.04 0.81
CA TYR A 16 -9.38 -3.26 2.15
C TYR A 16 -8.81 -2.26 3.15
N LEU A 17 -7.86 -1.42 2.75
CA LEU A 17 -7.23 -0.45 3.63
C LEU A 17 -8.26 0.58 4.16
N PRO A 18 -9.20 1.13 3.37
CA PRO A 18 -10.32 1.94 3.87
C PRO A 18 -11.18 1.23 4.91
N VAL A 19 -11.51 -0.04 4.65
CA VAL A 19 -12.34 -0.84 5.57
C VAL A 19 -11.62 -1.10 6.88
N MET A 20 -10.31 -1.38 6.83
CA MET A 20 -9.46 -1.55 8.00
C MET A 20 -9.30 -0.23 8.76
N ALA A 21 -9.08 0.89 8.07
CA ALA A 21 -8.99 2.22 8.68
C ALA A 21 -10.27 2.58 9.45
N ASN A 22 -11.43 2.31 8.85
CA ASN A 22 -12.73 2.59 9.47
C ASN A 22 -12.99 1.71 10.70
N LYS A 23 -12.64 0.42 10.62
CA LYS A 23 -12.88 -0.54 11.72
C LYS A 23 -11.87 -0.47 12.87
N LEU A 24 -10.59 -0.25 12.55
CA LEU A 24 -9.48 -0.33 13.51
C LEU A 24 -8.97 1.06 13.94
N GLY A 25 -9.36 2.12 13.23
CA GLY A 25 -8.78 3.46 13.38
C GLY A 25 -7.40 3.57 12.73
N GLY A 26 -6.85 4.80 12.71
CA GLY A 26 -5.54 5.07 12.11
C GLY A 26 -4.40 4.28 12.76
N ASP A 27 -4.36 4.26 14.10
CA ASP A 27 -3.33 3.52 14.85
C ASP A 27 -3.42 2.00 14.62
N GLY A 28 -4.65 1.46 14.51
CA GLY A 28 -4.87 0.04 14.24
C GLY A 28 -4.48 -0.36 12.82
N LEU A 29 -4.77 0.49 11.83
CA LEU A 29 -4.31 0.31 10.45
C LEU A 29 -2.77 0.29 10.37
N ILE A 30 -2.11 1.24 11.03
CA ILE A 30 -0.63 1.29 11.08
C ILE A 30 -0.09 0.01 11.72
N GLY A 31 -0.72 -0.49 12.77
CA GLY A 31 -0.37 -1.77 13.39
C GLY A 31 -0.43 -2.96 12.42
N GLU A 32 -1.51 -3.06 11.63
CA GLU A 32 -1.66 -4.12 10.63
C GLU A 32 -0.64 -4.00 9.48
N LEU A 33 -0.34 -2.78 9.03
CA LEU A 33 0.71 -2.55 8.04
C LEU A 33 2.09 -2.96 8.58
N CYS A 34 2.39 -2.67 9.84
CA CYS A 34 3.60 -3.13 10.51
C CYS A 34 3.66 -4.66 10.60
N ASN A 35 2.54 -5.32 10.87
CA ASN A 35 2.45 -6.78 10.88
C ASN A 35 2.71 -7.35 9.47
N GLY A 36 2.13 -6.75 8.43
CA GLY A 36 2.39 -7.10 7.03
C GLY A 36 3.86 -6.92 6.65
N PHE A 37 4.48 -5.81 7.07
CA PHE A 37 5.90 -5.57 6.88
C PHE A 37 6.75 -6.69 7.51
N ASN A 38 6.45 -7.06 8.77
CA ASN A 38 7.18 -8.11 9.48
C ASN A 38 7.05 -9.49 8.81
N LEU A 39 5.95 -9.75 8.09
CA LEU A 39 5.77 -10.98 7.31
C LEU A 39 6.60 -10.99 6.02
N LEU A 40 6.87 -9.82 5.44
CA LEU A 40 7.57 -9.67 4.16
C LEU A 40 9.07 -9.39 4.31
N MET A 41 9.49 -8.86 5.45
CA MET A 41 10.87 -8.46 5.68
C MET A 41 11.85 -9.64 5.73
N ASP A 42 13.11 -9.33 5.45
CA ASP A 42 14.22 -10.21 5.73
C ASP A 42 14.54 -10.16 7.23
N SER A 43 14.52 -11.31 7.90
CA SER A 43 14.75 -11.40 9.36
C SER A 43 16.17 -11.03 9.78
N GLU A 44 17.16 -11.15 8.90
CA GLU A 44 18.56 -10.81 9.21
C GLU A 44 18.82 -9.33 8.99
N LYS A 45 18.24 -8.73 7.94
CA LYS A 45 18.46 -7.32 7.60
C LYS A 45 17.48 -6.35 8.25
N GLY A 46 16.29 -6.80 8.63
CA GLY A 46 15.25 -5.94 9.18
C GLY A 46 14.52 -5.08 8.14
N VAL A 47 14.70 -5.38 6.85
CA VAL A 47 14.11 -4.63 5.72
C VAL A 47 13.54 -5.61 4.68
N ILE A 48 12.60 -5.17 3.87
CA ILE A 48 12.08 -5.98 2.76
C ILE A 48 13.06 -5.87 1.60
N THR A 49 13.67 -6.99 1.25
CA THR A 49 14.53 -7.10 0.07
C THR A 49 13.78 -7.78 -1.06
N PHE A 50 14.29 -7.70 -2.29
CA PHE A 50 13.72 -8.47 -3.41
C PHE A 50 13.59 -9.97 -3.09
N ASP A 51 14.63 -10.57 -2.48
CA ASP A 51 14.64 -12.00 -2.15
C ASP A 51 13.64 -12.36 -1.04
N SER A 52 13.53 -11.51 -0.01
CA SER A 52 12.55 -11.73 1.07
C SER A 52 11.13 -11.52 0.57
N LEU A 53 10.90 -10.46 -0.22
CA LEU A 53 9.62 -10.17 -0.84
C LEU A 53 9.16 -11.34 -1.72
N LYS A 54 10.02 -11.82 -2.63
CA LYS A 54 9.70 -12.95 -3.53
C LYS A 54 9.38 -14.24 -2.78
N ARG A 55 10.14 -14.54 -1.73
CA ARG A 55 9.94 -15.73 -0.92
C ARG A 55 8.66 -15.63 -0.11
N ASN A 56 8.48 -14.52 0.60
CA ASN A 56 7.41 -14.33 1.56
C ASN A 56 6.07 -14.03 0.88
N SER A 57 6.07 -13.34 -0.26
CA SER A 57 4.86 -13.10 -1.07
C SER A 57 4.27 -14.41 -1.60
N ALA A 58 5.12 -15.38 -1.98
CA ALA A 58 4.67 -16.70 -2.39
C ALA A 58 3.94 -17.44 -1.25
N PHE A 59 4.39 -17.30 -0.01
CA PHE A 59 3.71 -17.86 1.16
C PHE A 59 2.36 -17.19 1.46
N LEU A 60 2.21 -15.92 1.10
CA LEU A 60 0.95 -15.17 1.22
C LEU A 60 -0.02 -15.42 0.06
N GLY A 61 0.31 -16.33 -0.86
CA GLY A 61 -0.53 -16.64 -2.01
C GLY A 61 -0.41 -15.67 -3.18
N LEU A 62 0.52 -14.71 -3.13
CA LEU A 62 0.80 -13.75 -4.20
C LEU A 62 1.77 -14.32 -5.26
N GLN A 63 1.64 -15.61 -5.53
CA GLN A 63 2.53 -16.40 -6.38
C GLN A 63 2.49 -15.97 -7.86
N ASP A 64 1.45 -15.23 -8.24
CA ASP A 64 1.20 -14.78 -9.61
C ASP A 64 2.01 -13.53 -9.97
N LEU A 65 2.64 -12.87 -8.99
CA LEU A 65 3.49 -11.70 -9.22
C LEU A 65 4.79 -12.13 -9.89
N SER A 66 5.10 -11.54 -11.05
CA SER A 66 6.35 -11.81 -11.75
C SER A 66 7.54 -11.15 -11.05
N ASP A 67 8.76 -11.62 -11.34
CA ASP A 67 9.98 -10.99 -10.85
C ASP A 67 10.08 -9.51 -11.23
N ASP A 68 9.50 -9.11 -12.38
CA ASP A 68 9.46 -7.73 -12.82
C ASP A 68 8.44 -6.90 -12.02
N ASP A 69 7.29 -7.48 -11.66
CA ASP A 69 6.30 -6.81 -10.80
C ASP A 69 6.87 -6.56 -9.40
N LEU A 70 7.54 -7.56 -8.82
CA LEU A 70 8.20 -7.45 -7.52
C LEU A 70 9.32 -6.40 -7.51
N ARG A 71 10.09 -6.30 -8.60
CA ARG A 71 11.10 -5.23 -8.76
C ARG A 71 10.46 -3.86 -8.91
N CYS A 72 9.36 -3.75 -9.64
CA CYS A 72 8.61 -2.51 -9.77
C CYS A 72 8.07 -2.06 -8.41
N MET A 73 7.51 -2.98 -7.61
CA MET A 73 7.04 -2.68 -6.24
C MET A 73 8.17 -2.15 -5.36
N LEU A 74 9.33 -2.81 -5.38
CA LEU A 74 10.50 -2.38 -4.61
C LEU A 74 10.94 -0.98 -5.05
N LYS A 75 11.08 -0.77 -6.36
CA LYS A 75 11.55 0.50 -6.92
C LYS A 75 10.58 1.68 -6.70
N GLU A 76 9.27 1.41 -6.66
CA GLU A 76 8.27 2.45 -6.44
C GLU A 76 8.21 2.90 -4.97
N GLY A 77 8.52 1.99 -4.04
CA GLY A 77 8.54 2.28 -2.60
C GLY A 77 9.90 2.72 -2.06
N ASP A 78 11.00 2.39 -2.74
CA ASP A 78 12.37 2.70 -2.33
C ASP A 78 12.66 4.19 -2.61
N PHE A 79 12.62 5.00 -1.55
CA PHE A 79 12.78 6.46 -1.65
C PHE A 79 14.23 6.91 -1.41
N ASP A 80 15.00 6.12 -0.67
CA ASP A 80 16.41 6.42 -0.40
C ASP A 80 17.39 5.78 -1.40
N GLY A 81 16.91 4.83 -2.20
CA GLY A 81 17.65 4.15 -3.25
C GLY A 81 18.57 3.06 -2.75
N ASP A 82 18.35 2.51 -1.56
CA ASP A 82 19.18 1.44 -0.98
C ASP A 82 18.89 0.05 -1.57
N GLY A 83 17.84 -0.07 -2.39
CA GLY A 83 17.42 -1.32 -3.01
C GLY A 83 16.65 -2.26 -2.07
N ALA A 84 16.11 -1.74 -0.99
CA ALA A 84 15.21 -2.40 -0.05
C ALA A 84 14.03 -1.47 0.30
N LEU A 85 13.06 -1.99 1.05
CA LEU A 85 12.03 -1.17 1.67
C LEU A 85 12.15 -1.27 3.17
N ASN A 86 12.31 -0.12 3.82
CA ASN A 86 12.15 -0.02 5.26
C ASN A 86 10.65 0.08 5.63
N GLN A 87 10.35 0.03 6.94
CA GLN A 87 8.97 0.02 7.42
C GLN A 87 8.18 1.28 7.03
N MET A 88 8.82 2.45 7.05
CA MET A 88 8.17 3.71 6.68
C MET A 88 7.84 3.73 5.19
N GLU A 89 8.79 3.34 4.35
CA GLU A 89 8.63 3.25 2.90
C GLU A 89 7.52 2.29 2.49
N PHE A 90 7.49 1.11 3.11
CA PHE A 90 6.42 0.13 2.90
C PHE A 90 5.05 0.69 3.26
N CYS A 91 4.92 1.33 4.43
CA CYS A 91 3.67 1.96 4.83
C CYS A 91 3.23 3.02 3.82
N VAL A 92 4.14 3.93 3.43
CA VAL A 92 3.85 4.99 2.45
C VAL A 92 3.43 4.39 1.10
N LEU A 93 4.09 3.35 0.63
CA LEU A 93 3.71 2.64 -0.60
C LEU A 93 2.29 2.08 -0.49
N MET A 94 1.96 1.41 0.61
CA MET A 94 0.62 0.85 0.83
C MET A 94 -0.47 1.92 0.85
N PHE A 95 -0.21 3.08 1.49
CA PHE A 95 -1.13 4.21 1.44
C PHE A 95 -1.28 4.80 0.03
N ARG A 96 -0.21 4.86 -0.76
CA ARG A 96 -0.26 5.36 -2.16
C ARG A 96 -1.02 4.43 -3.09
N LEU A 97 -1.01 3.13 -2.81
CA LEU A 97 -1.75 2.13 -3.57
C LEU A 97 -3.24 2.06 -3.19
N SER A 98 -3.66 2.77 -2.13
CA SER A 98 -5.07 2.97 -1.75
C SER A 98 -5.55 4.36 -2.14
N PRO A 99 -6.05 4.54 -3.38
CA PRO A 99 -6.56 5.83 -3.83
C PRO A 99 -7.76 6.29 -3.00
N GLU A 100 -8.59 5.38 -2.49
CA GLU A 100 -9.75 5.70 -1.65
C GLU A 100 -9.33 6.33 -0.32
N LEU A 101 -8.28 5.82 0.34
CA LEU A 101 -7.74 6.45 1.57
C LEU A 101 -7.13 7.82 1.30
N MET A 102 -6.46 8.00 0.15
CA MET A 102 -5.92 9.30 -0.24
C MET A 102 -7.03 10.32 -0.55
N GLU A 103 -8.13 9.89 -1.13
CA GLU A 103 -9.25 10.78 -1.48
C GLU A 103 -10.08 11.17 -0.24
N GLU A 104 -10.36 10.24 0.68
CA GLU A 104 -11.06 10.56 1.93
C GLU A 104 -10.26 11.52 2.83
N SER A 105 -8.94 11.32 2.93
CA SER A 105 -8.09 12.22 3.72
C SER A 105 -8.04 13.63 3.14
N ARG A 106 -8.08 13.79 1.81
CA ARG A 106 -8.23 15.11 1.15
C ARG A 106 -9.58 15.75 1.47
N PHE A 107 -10.67 14.97 1.42
CA PHE A 107 -12.02 15.45 1.70
C PHE A 107 -12.16 15.98 3.13
N LEU A 108 -11.62 15.26 4.12
CA LEU A 108 -11.68 15.67 5.53
C LEU A 108 -10.88 16.96 5.80
N VAL A 109 -9.73 17.15 5.14
CA VAL A 109 -8.95 18.39 5.25
C VAL A 109 -9.72 19.57 4.64
N GLU A 110 -10.38 19.36 3.50
CA GLU A 110 -11.18 20.39 2.84
C GLU A 110 -12.43 20.76 3.65
N GLU A 111 -13.10 19.78 4.26
CA GLU A 111 -14.22 19.99 5.17
C GLU A 111 -13.81 20.74 6.44
N ALA A 112 -12.67 20.38 7.05
CA ALA A 112 -12.16 21.07 8.23
C ALA A 112 -11.80 22.54 7.94
N LEU A 113 -11.20 22.84 6.79
CA LEU A 113 -10.91 24.21 6.35
C LEU A 113 -12.19 25.03 6.08
N LEU A 114 -13.22 24.39 5.53
CA LEU A 114 -14.52 25.02 5.30
C LEU A 114 -15.28 25.27 6.62
N GLN A 115 -15.10 24.41 7.62
CA GLN A 115 -15.65 24.60 8.96
C GLN A 115 -15.03 25.82 9.64
N GLU A 116 -13.69 25.96 9.59
CA GLU A 116 -13.02 27.16 10.13
C GLU A 116 -13.49 28.44 9.45
N LEU A 117 -13.67 28.43 8.13
CA LEU A 117 -14.19 29.60 7.40
C LEU A 117 -15.65 29.97 7.76
N LYS A 118 -16.47 28.98 8.13
CA LYS A 118 -17.84 29.22 8.61
C LYS A 118 -17.89 29.77 10.03
N ASP A 119 -16.94 29.38 10.89
CA ASP A 119 -16.87 29.87 12.27
C ASP A 119 -16.36 31.33 12.36
N PHE A 120 -15.85 31.90 11.26
CA PHE A 120 -15.49 33.32 11.13
C PHE A 120 -16.61 34.24 10.57
N CYS A 121 -17.83 33.73 10.36
CA CYS A 121 -19.02 34.50 9.96
C CYS A 121 -20.13 34.40 11.01
#